data_AF-A0A161M4A6-F1
#
_entry.id   AF-A0A161M4A6-F1
#
_cell.length_a   1.000
_cell.length_b   1.000
_cell.length_c   1.000
_cell.angle_alpha   90.00
_cell.angle_beta   90.00
_cell.angle_gamma   90.00
#
_symmetry.space_group_name_H-M   'P 1'
#
loop_
_entity.id
_entity.type
_entity.pdbx_description
1 polymer ?
#
loop_
_entity_poly.entity_id
_entity_poly.type
_entity_poly.pdbx_seq_one_letter_code
_entity_poly.pdbx_strand_id
1 'polypeptide(L)'
;MQGNAPSQRSQKNTLNLIIEGALREKKYFKVYQEFTANPRAESVTPKFYARHETQGKTAPQEYIELCKRYVSSVPRDRVSYPETENQWYGWNTTLLCDVRHNKRLNFPAPTTPDIKLAAEMKKFLHKEKPFLGVPFKL
;
A
#
# COMPACT_ATOMS: atom_id res chain seq x y z
N MET A 1 -7.89 30.38 57.58
CA MET A 1 -8.22 30.01 56.19
C MET A 1 -9.29 28.93 56.23
N GLN A 2 -10.57 29.29 56.11
CA GLN A 2 -11.67 28.32 56.08
C GLN A 2 -12.23 28.29 54.66
N GLY A 3 -12.01 27.17 53.97
CA GLY A 3 -12.55 26.93 52.63
C GLY A 3 -14.06 26.68 52.72
N ASN A 4 -14.84 27.49 52.01
CA ASN A 4 -16.28 27.29 51.88
C ASN A 4 -16.55 25.97 51.15
N ALA A 5 -17.07 24.98 51.88
CA ALA A 5 -17.53 23.73 51.28
C ALA A 5 -18.72 24.02 50.34
N PRO A 6 -18.72 23.51 49.11
CA PRO A 6 -19.80 23.76 48.17
C PRO A 6 -21.11 23.15 48.68
N SER A 7 -22.19 23.94 48.60
CA SER A 7 -23.56 23.53 48.94
C SER A 7 -23.95 22.20 48.27
N GLN A 8 -24.53 21.27 49.04
CA GLN A 8 -24.95 19.94 48.55
C GLN A 8 -25.87 20.01 47.32
N ARG A 9 -26.63 21.10 47.16
CA ARG A 9 -27.51 21.32 46.01
C ARG A 9 -26.72 21.66 44.74
N SER A 10 -25.61 22.38 44.87
CA SER A 10 -24.69 22.70 43.77
C SER A 10 -24.02 21.43 43.26
N GLN A 11 -23.53 20.58 44.17
CA GLN A 11 -22.91 19.29 43.80
C GLN A 11 -23.87 18.36 43.05
N LYS A 12 -25.15 18.28 43.47
CA LYS A 12 -26.17 17.48 42.76
C LYS A 12 -26.42 17.99 41.34
N ASN A 13 -26.45 19.30 41.13
CA ASN A 13 -26.65 19.88 39.80
C ASN A 13 -25.46 19.59 38.87
N THR A 14 -24.24 19.69 39.38
CA THR A 14 -23.03 19.33 38.62
C THR A 14 -23.03 17.86 38.24
N LEU A 15 -23.42 16.98 39.17
CA LEU A 15 -23.50 15.54 38.93
C LEU A 15 -24.53 15.20 37.85
N ASN A 16 -25.70 15.83 37.89
CA ASN A 16 -26.74 15.67 36.88
C ASN A 16 -26.28 16.16 35.50
N LEU A 17 -25.52 17.25 35.44
CA LEU A 17 -24.96 17.78 34.19
C LEU A 17 -23.94 16.82 33.57
N ILE A 18 -23.08 16.20 34.39
CA ILE A 18 -22.10 15.20 33.95
C ILE A 18 -22.81 13.95 33.41
N ILE A 19 -23.85 13.48 34.11
CA ILE A 19 -24.65 12.32 33.69
C ILE A 19 -25.36 12.60 32.37
N GLU A 20 -26.02 13.76 32.24
CA GLU A 20 -26.65 14.20 30.98
C GLU A 20 -25.64 14.28 29.83
N GLY A 21 -24.45 14.83 30.08
CA GLY A 21 -23.35 14.87 29.12
C GLY A 21 -22.92 13.48 28.66
N ALA A 22 -22.68 12.57 29.60
CA ALA A 22 -22.29 11.19 29.32
C ALA A 22 -23.38 10.39 28.58
N LEU A 23 -24.65 10.60 28.92
CA LEU A 23 -25.79 9.98 28.21
C LEU A 23 -25.93 10.52 26.79
N ARG A 24 -25.69 11.82 26.60
CA ARG A 24 -25.72 12.47 25.28
C ARG A 24 -24.55 12.00 24.41
N GLU A 25 -23.35 11.93 24.98
CA GLU A 25 -22.20 11.31 24.34
C GLU A 25 -22.52 9.87 23.97
N LYS A 26 -22.93 9.00 24.91
CA LYS A 26 -23.31 7.61 24.62
C LYS A 26 -24.37 7.48 23.51
N LYS A 27 -25.36 8.38 23.46
CA LYS A 27 -26.44 8.37 22.46
C LYS A 27 -25.95 8.77 21.07
N TYR A 28 -24.99 9.70 20.99
CA TYR A 28 -24.46 10.23 19.73
C TYR A 28 -23.06 9.72 19.38
N PHE A 29 -22.46 8.87 20.23
CA PHE A 29 -21.23 8.13 19.99
C PHE A 29 -21.52 6.99 19.00
N LYS A 30 -21.87 7.38 17.78
CA LYS A 30 -21.75 6.49 16.64
C LYS A 30 -20.27 6.41 16.33
N VAL A 31 -19.64 5.31 16.75
CA VAL A 31 -18.40 4.88 16.12
C VAL A 31 -18.78 4.61 14.67
N TYR A 32 -18.45 5.54 13.76
CA TYR A 32 -18.51 5.28 12.32
C TYR A 32 -17.39 4.29 12.00
N GLN A 33 -17.64 3.03 12.33
CA GLN A 33 -16.79 1.91 11.97
C GLN A 33 -17.18 1.50 10.56
N GLU A 34 -16.96 2.40 9.60
CA GLU A 34 -16.89 2.00 8.21
C GLU A 34 -15.57 1.25 8.04
N PHE A 35 -15.63 -0.06 8.25
CA PHE A 35 -14.50 -0.95 8.02
C PHE A 35 -14.26 -1.03 6.51
N THR A 36 -13.36 -0.20 6.03
CA THR A 36 -12.79 -0.35 4.69
C THR A 36 -11.72 -1.42 4.74
N ALA A 37 -11.84 -2.41 3.85
CA ALA A 37 -10.82 -3.44 3.72
C ALA A 37 -9.49 -2.76 3.34
N ASN A 38 -8.45 -2.98 4.15
CA ASN A 38 -7.12 -2.47 3.89
C ASN A 38 -6.24 -3.59 3.32
N PRO A 39 -6.15 -3.74 1.98
CA PRO A 39 -5.33 -4.78 1.36
C PRO A 39 -3.82 -4.56 1.54
N ARG A 40 -3.37 -3.41 2.09
CA ARG A 40 -1.96 -3.15 2.45
C ARG A 40 -1.62 -3.58 3.86
N ALA A 41 -2.60 -3.83 4.72
CA ALA A 41 -2.32 -4.23 6.09
C ALA A 41 -1.67 -5.61 6.07
N GLU A 42 -0.42 -5.69 6.52
CA GLU A 42 0.19 -6.98 6.80
C GLU A 42 -0.61 -7.64 7.91
N SER A 43 -1.11 -8.86 7.67
CA SER A 43 -1.67 -9.69 8.73
C SER A 43 -0.53 -10.23 9.58
N VAL A 44 0.13 -9.35 10.33
CA VAL A 44 1.16 -9.75 11.28
C VAL A 44 0.43 -10.31 12.49
N THR A 45 0.12 -11.60 12.43
CA THR A 45 -0.19 -12.30 13.66
C THR A 45 1.10 -12.43 14.47
N PRO A 46 1.09 -12.11 15.77
CA PRO A 46 2.29 -12.13 16.60
C PRO A 46 2.86 -13.54 16.81
N LYS A 47 2.21 -14.59 16.29
CA LYS A 47 2.61 -15.99 16.50
C LYS A 47 2.40 -16.82 15.22
N PHE A 48 3.43 -16.82 14.37
CA PHE A 48 3.55 -17.64 13.14
C PHE A 48 3.21 -19.14 13.30
N TYR A 49 3.19 -19.67 14.53
CA TYR A 49 2.94 -21.08 14.86
C TYR A 49 1.75 -21.32 15.77
N ALA A 50 0.87 -20.33 15.99
CA ALA A 50 -0.31 -20.57 16.81
C ALA A 50 -1.23 -21.59 16.11
N ARG A 51 -1.36 -22.77 16.73
CA ARG A 51 -2.20 -23.89 16.25
C ARG A 51 -3.69 -23.50 16.06
N HIS A 52 -4.12 -22.39 16.65
CA HIS A 52 -5.46 -21.82 16.53
C HIS A 52 -5.62 -20.84 15.35
N GLU A 53 -4.53 -20.34 14.76
CA GLU A 53 -4.54 -19.53 13.54
C GLU A 53 -4.54 -20.40 12.27
N THR A 54 -4.34 -21.71 12.42
CA THR A 54 -4.31 -22.70 11.34
C THR A 54 -5.71 -23.15 10.89
N GLN A 55 -6.75 -22.40 11.19
CA GLN A 55 -8.14 -22.78 10.92
C GLN A 55 -8.82 -21.82 9.95
N GLY A 56 -8.88 -22.26 8.69
CA GLY A 56 -9.68 -21.65 7.63
C GLY A 56 -9.02 -21.83 6.26
N LYS A 57 -9.20 -23.00 5.63
CA LYS A 57 -8.53 -23.37 4.36
C LYS A 57 -9.01 -22.61 3.12
N THR A 58 -9.91 -21.64 3.24
CA THR A 58 -10.37 -20.88 2.08
C THR A 58 -10.77 -19.48 2.53
N ALA A 59 -10.03 -18.47 2.11
CA ALA A 59 -10.50 -17.09 2.23
C ALA A 59 -11.75 -16.93 1.35
N PRO A 60 -12.76 -16.15 1.77
CA PRO A 60 -13.91 -15.86 0.92
C PRO A 60 -13.45 -15.28 -0.42
N GLN A 61 -14.05 -15.77 -1.51
CA GLN A 61 -13.65 -15.45 -2.88
C GLN A 61 -13.65 -13.94 -3.14
N GLU A 62 -14.58 -13.20 -2.54
CA GLU A 62 -14.69 -11.74 -2.63
C GLU A 62 -13.41 -11.02 -2.15
N TYR A 63 -12.79 -11.48 -1.07
CA TYR A 63 -11.52 -10.92 -0.57
C TYR A 63 -10.35 -11.28 -1.46
N ILE A 64 -10.34 -12.50 -2.03
CA ILE A 64 -9.32 -12.92 -3.00
C ILE A 64 -9.40 -12.03 -4.24
N GLU A 65 -10.60 -11.77 -4.75
CA GLU A 65 -10.83 -10.89 -5.89
C GLU A 65 -10.47 -9.43 -5.59
N LEU A 66 -10.76 -8.95 -4.38
CA LEU A 66 -10.35 -7.62 -3.93
C LEU A 66 -8.82 -7.50 -3.93
N CYS A 67 -8.10 -8.47 -3.35
CA CYS A 67 -6.64 -8.50 -3.34
C CYS A 67 -6.08 -8.59 -4.76
N LYS A 68 -6.68 -9.41 -5.64
CA LYS A 68 -6.28 -9.50 -7.05
C LYS A 68 -6.44 -8.17 -7.76
N ARG A 69 -7.61 -7.53 -7.66
CA ARG A 69 -7.88 -6.21 -8.24
C ARG A 69 -6.91 -5.16 -7.72
N TYR A 70 -6.63 -5.21 -6.41
CA TYR A 70 -5.63 -4.35 -5.81
C TYR A 70 -4.28 -4.62 -6.47
N VAL A 71 -3.71 -5.81 -6.41
CA VAL A 71 -2.38 -6.10 -7.00
C VAL A 71 -2.28 -5.78 -8.49
N SER A 72 -3.33 -6.05 -9.29
CA SER A 72 -3.32 -5.77 -10.73
C SER A 72 -3.52 -4.30 -11.09
N SER A 73 -4.12 -3.50 -10.21
CA SER A 73 -4.44 -2.10 -10.53
C SER A 73 -3.19 -1.23 -10.45
N VAL A 74 -3.09 -0.29 -11.39
CA VAL A 74 -2.02 0.69 -11.46
C VAL A 74 -2.41 1.88 -10.55
N PRO A 75 -1.47 2.67 -10.00
CA PRO A 75 -1.81 3.82 -9.17
C PRO A 75 -2.86 4.76 -9.80
N ARG A 76 -2.84 4.96 -11.13
CA ARG A 76 -3.83 5.75 -11.87
C ARG A 76 -5.27 5.25 -11.75
N ASP A 77 -5.48 3.96 -11.47
CA ASP A 77 -6.81 3.38 -11.30
C ASP A 77 -7.35 3.59 -9.87
N ARG A 78 -6.46 3.87 -8.91
CA ARG A 78 -6.80 3.94 -7.48
C ARG A 78 -6.92 5.37 -6.96
N VAL A 79 -6.12 6.27 -7.50
CA VAL A 79 -6.04 7.66 -7.03
C VAL A 79 -6.21 8.60 -8.20
N SER A 80 -6.86 9.75 -7.97
CA SER A 80 -7.06 10.76 -9.00
C SER A 80 -5.79 11.56 -9.32
N TYR A 81 -4.81 11.54 -8.41
CA TYR A 81 -3.58 12.33 -8.46
C TYR A 81 -2.40 11.55 -7.86
N PRO A 82 -1.16 11.70 -8.38
CA PRO A 82 -0.01 10.97 -7.86
C PRO A 82 0.31 11.40 -6.43
N GLU A 83 0.34 10.43 -5.52
CA GLU A 83 0.61 10.66 -4.09
C GLU A 83 2.10 10.64 -3.76
N THR A 84 2.93 10.01 -4.60
CA THR A 84 4.38 9.87 -4.37
C THR A 84 5.21 10.34 -5.56
N GLU A 85 6.44 10.80 -5.30
CA GLU A 85 7.39 11.24 -6.35
C GLU A 85 7.64 10.15 -7.41
N ASN A 86 7.70 8.89 -7.01
CA ASN A 86 7.87 7.78 -7.95
C ASN A 86 6.67 7.64 -8.91
N GLN A 87 5.45 7.92 -8.43
CA GLN A 87 4.27 7.89 -9.29
C GLN A 87 4.32 9.00 -10.33
N TRP A 88 4.88 10.18 -9.98
CA TRP A 88 5.00 11.31 -10.91
C TRP A 88 5.75 10.97 -12.19
N TYR A 89 6.83 10.19 -12.11
CA TYR A 89 7.59 9.80 -13.30
C TYR A 89 6.75 9.04 -14.33
N GLY A 90 5.84 8.17 -13.86
CA GLY A 90 4.94 7.38 -14.71
C GLY A 90 3.54 8.01 -14.88
N TRP A 91 3.26 9.15 -14.26
CA TRP A 91 1.91 9.71 -14.22
C TRP A 91 1.50 10.40 -15.52
N ASN A 92 2.46 10.86 -16.33
CA ASN A 92 2.23 11.45 -17.64
C ASN A 92 3.08 10.72 -18.69
N THR A 93 2.55 9.60 -19.17
CA THR A 93 3.18 8.77 -20.22
C THR A 93 3.09 9.37 -21.62
N THR A 94 2.20 10.35 -21.83
CA THR A 94 2.03 11.04 -23.10
C THR A 94 3.16 12.03 -23.29
N LEU A 95 4.00 11.80 -24.29
CA LEU A 95 5.06 12.73 -24.65
C LEU A 95 4.44 14.04 -25.16
N LEU A 96 4.96 15.18 -24.70
CA LEU A 96 4.51 16.52 -25.11
C LEU A 96 4.75 16.79 -26.61
N CYS A 97 5.66 16.04 -27.23
CA CYS A 97 5.96 16.09 -28.65
C CYS A 97 6.04 14.67 -29.19
N ASP A 98 5.61 14.48 -30.42
CA ASP A 98 5.76 13.21 -31.12
C ASP A 98 7.23 12.99 -31.51
N VAL A 99 7.98 12.39 -30.59
CA VAL A 99 9.39 12.09 -30.80
C VAL A 99 9.55 11.10 -31.94
N ARG A 100 8.62 10.16 -32.16
CA ARG A 100 8.80 9.09 -33.16
C ARG A 100 8.88 9.63 -34.59
N HIS A 101 8.07 10.63 -34.92
CA HIS A 101 8.02 11.23 -36.25
C HIS A 101 8.96 12.43 -36.42
N ASN A 102 9.45 13.01 -35.32
CA ASN A 102 10.36 14.15 -35.38
C ASN A 102 11.82 13.72 -35.58
N LYS A 103 12.31 13.78 -36.83
CA LYS A 103 13.71 13.47 -37.19
C LYS A 103 14.76 14.32 -36.46
N ARG A 104 14.40 15.47 -35.89
CA ARG A 104 15.30 16.32 -35.09
C ARG A 104 15.47 15.86 -33.65
N LEU A 105 14.57 14.99 -33.18
CA LEU A 105 14.57 14.47 -31.81
C LEU A 105 14.76 12.94 -31.77
N ASN A 106 14.46 12.26 -32.88
CA ASN A 106 14.64 10.83 -33.03
C ASN A 106 15.95 10.50 -33.74
N PHE A 107 16.94 10.09 -32.96
CA PHE A 107 18.23 9.65 -33.46
C PHE A 107 18.41 8.16 -33.15
N PRO A 108 17.72 7.25 -33.87
CA PRO A 108 17.97 5.84 -33.70
C PRO A 108 19.40 5.55 -34.14
N ALA A 109 20.20 4.94 -33.27
CA ALA A 109 21.53 4.49 -33.65
C ALA A 109 21.40 3.47 -34.80
N PRO A 110 21.97 3.73 -35.98
CA PRO A 110 21.92 2.76 -37.07
C PRO A 110 22.63 1.49 -36.61
N THR A 111 21.91 0.37 -36.63
CA THR A 111 22.49 -0.91 -36.22
C THR A 111 23.50 -1.34 -37.28
N THR A 112 24.79 -1.22 -36.98
CA THR A 112 25.86 -1.74 -37.83
C THR A 112 25.80 -3.27 -37.88
N PRO A 113 26.29 -3.90 -38.96
CA PRO A 113 26.34 -5.36 -39.04
C PRO A 113 27.06 -5.99 -37.84
N ASP A 114 28.10 -5.34 -37.33
CA ASP A 114 28.86 -5.79 -36.15
C ASP A 114 28.01 -5.81 -34.87
N ILE A 115 27.17 -4.79 -34.66
CA ILE A 115 26.25 -4.72 -33.51
C ILE A 115 25.18 -5.81 -33.64
N LYS A 116 24.68 -6.09 -34.85
CA LYS A 116 23.73 -7.19 -35.10
C LYS A 116 24.38 -8.54 -34.79
N LEU A 117 25.59 -8.77 -35.29
CA LEU A 117 26.36 -9.99 -35.05
C LEU A 117 26.63 -10.18 -33.55
N ALA A 118 27.10 -9.16 -32.85
CA ALA A 118 27.33 -9.21 -31.41
C ALA A 118 26.04 -9.51 -30.62
N ALA A 119 24.90 -8.94 -31.02
CA ALA A 119 23.61 -9.22 -30.41
C ALA A 119 23.16 -10.68 -30.65
N GLU A 120 23.41 -11.23 -31.84
CA GLU A 120 23.14 -12.64 -32.14
C GLU A 120 24.05 -13.57 -31.34
N MET A 121 25.35 -13.31 -31.31
CA MET A 121 26.30 -14.09 -30.51
C MET A 121 25.93 -14.11 -29.02
N LYS A 122 25.41 -12.98 -28.48
CA LYS A 122 24.94 -12.88 -27.10
C LYS A 122 23.74 -13.79 -26.80
N LYS A 123 22.91 -14.14 -27.79
CA LYS A 123 21.80 -15.09 -27.61
C LYS A 123 22.31 -16.53 -27.42
N PHE A 124 23.41 -16.86 -28.09
CA PHE A 124 24.06 -18.17 -28.03
C PHE A 124 25.08 -18.29 -26.90
N LEU A 125 25.48 -17.17 -26.29
CA LEU A 125 26.30 -17.18 -25.09
C LEU A 125 25.49 -17.75 -23.93
N HIS A 126 25.72 -19.02 -23.60
CA HIS A 126 25.18 -19.62 -22.39
C HIS A 126 25.68 -18.82 -21.18
N LYS A 127 24.77 -18.19 -20.44
CA LYS A 127 25.10 -17.67 -19.12
C LYS A 127 25.45 -18.87 -18.26
N GLU A 128 26.73 -19.05 -17.97
CA GLU A 128 27.14 -20.01 -16.96
C GLU A 128 26.34 -19.72 -15.68
N LYS A 129 25.80 -20.78 -15.08
CA LYS A 129 25.05 -20.61 -13.83
C LYS A 129 26.00 -19.97 -12.82
N PRO A 130 25.56 -18.92 -12.10
CA PRO A 130 26.40 -18.32 -11.07
C PRO A 130 26.86 -19.41 -10.11
N PHE A 131 28.10 -19.33 -9.66
CA PHE A 131 28.68 -20.29 -8.72
C PHE A 131 27.81 -20.37 -7.46
N LEU A 132 27.17 -21.53 -7.23
CA LEU A 132 26.28 -21.81 -6.09
C LEU A 132 27.03 -22.47 -4.92
N GLY A 133 28.34 -22.65 -5.02
CA GLY A 133 29.15 -23.28 -3.97
C GLY A 133 29.51 -22.32 -2.85
N VAL A 134 29.75 -22.85 -1.65
CA VAL A 134 30.41 -22.10 -0.57
C VAL A 134 31.89 -21.96 -0.95
N PRO A 135 32.44 -20.73 -1.08
CA PRO A 135 33.77 -20.50 -1.64
C PRO A 135 34.92 -20.92 -0.72
N PHE A 136 34.63 -21.36 0.51
CA PHE A 136 35.62 -21.80 1.48
C PHE A 136 35.21 -23.14 2.10
N LYS A 137 36.18 -24.03 2.28
CA LYS A 137 36.00 -25.26 3.07
C LYS A 137 35.88 -24.87 4.55
N LEU A 138 34.88 -25.43 5.24
CA LEU A 138 34.78 -25.47 6.70
C LEU A 138 35.90 -26.32 7.29
#